data_AF-A0A2G6QU55-F1
#
_entry.id   AF-A0A2G6QU55-F1
#
_cell.length_a   1.000
_cell.length_b   1.000
_cell.length_c   1.000
_cell.angle_alpha   90.00
_cell.angle_beta   90.00
_cell.angle_gamma   90.00
#
_symmetry.space_group_name_H-M   'P 1'
#
loop_
_entity.id
_entity.type
_entity.pdbx_description
1 polymer ?
#
loop_
_entity_poly.entity_id
_entity_poly.type
_entity_poly.pdbx_seq_one_letter_code
_entity_poly.pdbx_strand_id
1 'polypeptide(L)'
;DLTGVPANLDTDSTDDFDGEWTSLNNIPADIADGDDDTTYTAGTGLNLAGTEFSVNNLVGDVTGPINATVIADNAITTAKIMDDAIVGGPGGKIKDNSITASDLAPNSVNSSEINENAVGTSELKDNAVETDNIMNGNVTPIKIEPGSSNQVLTTNDSGAVVWEDQTINTVGAETNNDISVGANGGAFYESPIKAFGKIASNGGVTKATPGVTVSRISKGRYRVTLPAGAVSDADYIIQLSQPGRGGAGNDDPGISYSNQTATSFEVIIGDNDNGGMDRHRFNSEFMFTILDL
;
A
#
# COMPACT_ATOMS: atom_id res chain seq x y z
N ASP A 1 -89.77 35.63 -74.59
CA ASP A 1 -89.13 36.39 -75.67
C ASP A 1 -87.97 37.15 -75.07
N LEU A 2 -86.72 36.77 -75.36
CA LEU A 2 -85.53 37.28 -74.66
C LEU A 2 -84.91 38.44 -75.46
N THR A 3 -85.50 39.61 -75.33
CA THR A 3 -84.97 40.84 -75.94
C THR A 3 -83.73 41.32 -75.18
N GLY A 4 -82.55 41.15 -75.77
CA GLY A 4 -81.27 41.59 -75.17
C GLY A 4 -80.11 40.62 -75.32
N VAL A 5 -80.29 39.46 -75.96
CA VAL A 5 -79.20 38.56 -76.33
C VAL A 5 -78.31 39.25 -77.39
N PRO A 6 -76.97 39.28 -77.23
CA PRO A 6 -76.07 39.84 -78.25
C PRO A 6 -76.22 39.10 -79.59
N ALA A 7 -76.11 39.82 -80.71
CA ALA A 7 -76.31 39.29 -82.07
C ALA A 7 -75.27 38.24 -82.54
N ASN A 8 -74.39 37.80 -81.65
CA ASN A 8 -73.28 36.90 -81.90
C ASN A 8 -73.42 35.60 -81.07
N LEU A 9 -74.51 35.43 -80.34
CA LEU A 9 -74.79 34.18 -79.63
C LEU A 9 -75.54 33.26 -80.60
N ASP A 10 -74.97 32.09 -80.89
CA ASP A 10 -75.63 31.11 -81.75
C ASP A 10 -76.98 30.70 -81.15
N THR A 11 -77.97 30.64 -82.02
CA THR A 11 -79.38 30.36 -81.72
C THR A 11 -80.09 29.61 -82.86
N ASP A 12 -79.35 29.17 -83.90
CA ASP A 12 -79.94 28.36 -84.97
C ASP A 12 -79.87 26.85 -84.67
N SER A 13 -80.46 26.02 -85.54
CA SER A 13 -80.58 24.57 -85.30
C SER A 13 -79.39 23.76 -85.82
N THR A 14 -78.37 24.43 -86.34
CA THR A 14 -77.12 23.85 -86.84
C THR A 14 -75.98 24.19 -85.89
N ASP A 15 -76.20 23.81 -84.61
CA ASP A 15 -75.27 23.86 -83.47
C ASP A 15 -73.80 23.87 -83.92
N ASP A 16 -73.23 25.08 -84.05
CA ASP A 16 -71.90 25.25 -84.67
C ASP A 16 -70.75 24.87 -83.73
N PHE A 17 -71.12 24.60 -82.48
CA PHE A 17 -70.36 23.88 -81.46
C PHE A 17 -71.08 22.58 -81.08
N ASP A 18 -70.84 21.52 -81.85
CA ASP A 18 -71.21 20.13 -81.50
C ASP A 18 -70.55 19.59 -80.21
N GLY A 19 -69.76 20.42 -79.53
CA GLY A 19 -69.02 20.12 -78.30
C GLY A 19 -67.65 19.49 -78.55
N GLU A 20 -67.35 19.12 -79.80
CA GLU A 20 -66.06 18.52 -80.17
C GLU A 20 -65.05 19.61 -80.55
N TRP A 21 -63.83 19.52 -80.02
CA TRP A 21 -62.78 20.51 -80.26
C TRP A 21 -62.36 20.64 -81.74
N THR A 22 -62.79 19.72 -82.60
CA THR A 22 -62.41 19.65 -84.02
C THR A 22 -63.32 20.42 -84.98
N SER A 23 -64.52 20.85 -84.55
CA SER A 23 -65.43 21.67 -85.36
C SER A 23 -65.07 23.17 -85.37
N LEU A 24 -64.23 23.58 -84.42
CA LEU A 24 -63.73 24.94 -84.24
C LEU A 24 -62.84 25.43 -85.40
N ASN A 25 -63.27 26.52 -86.05
CA ASN A 25 -62.51 27.17 -87.12
C ASN A 25 -61.63 28.32 -86.61
N ASN A 26 -60.46 28.50 -87.23
CA ASN A 26 -59.46 29.55 -86.88
C ASN A 26 -58.89 29.47 -85.45
N ILE A 27 -58.80 28.26 -84.88
CA ILE A 27 -58.01 28.04 -83.65
C ILE A 27 -56.57 28.52 -83.90
N PRO A 28 -55.96 29.31 -82.99
CA PRO A 28 -54.52 29.62 -83.07
C PRO A 28 -53.69 28.34 -83.16
N ALA A 29 -52.64 28.33 -83.98
CA ALA A 29 -51.84 27.12 -84.20
C ALA A 29 -51.25 26.54 -82.89
N ASP A 30 -50.88 27.41 -81.95
CA ASP A 30 -50.43 27.15 -80.56
C ASP A 30 -51.47 26.48 -79.64
N ILE A 31 -52.69 26.23 -80.14
CA ILE A 31 -53.80 25.56 -79.43
C ILE A 31 -54.33 24.36 -80.25
N ALA A 32 -53.89 24.22 -81.51
CA ALA A 32 -54.33 23.18 -82.45
C ALA A 32 -53.18 22.27 -82.93
N ASP A 33 -51.99 22.41 -82.36
CA ASP A 33 -50.82 21.55 -82.57
C ASP A 33 -50.96 20.17 -81.92
N GLY A 34 -51.74 20.09 -80.84
CA GLY A 34 -52.24 18.85 -80.26
C GLY A 34 -51.84 18.57 -78.80
N ASP A 35 -50.90 19.30 -78.19
CA ASP A 35 -50.32 19.01 -76.85
C ASP A 35 -50.23 17.48 -76.56
N ASP A 36 -50.49 17.05 -75.31
CA ASP A 36 -49.83 15.87 -74.71
C ASP A 36 -48.28 15.93 -74.87
N ASP A 37 -47.75 17.12 -75.19
CA ASP A 37 -46.39 17.35 -75.70
C ASP A 37 -45.65 18.49 -74.98
N THR A 38 -46.29 19.13 -73.99
CA THR A 38 -45.62 19.94 -72.97
C THR A 38 -44.41 19.17 -72.45
N THR A 39 -43.23 19.53 -72.96
CA THR A 39 -42.09 18.61 -73.01
C THR A 39 -41.29 18.75 -71.72
N TYR A 40 -41.88 18.22 -70.66
CA TYR A 40 -41.34 18.17 -69.30
C TYR A 40 -39.99 17.44 -69.29
N THR A 41 -38.91 18.18 -69.50
CA THR A 41 -37.56 17.65 -69.22
C THR A 41 -37.34 17.70 -67.72
N ALA A 42 -37.39 16.53 -67.07
CA ALA A 42 -37.09 16.44 -65.65
C ALA A 42 -35.67 16.96 -65.37
N GLY A 43 -35.58 17.96 -64.49
CA GLY A 43 -34.29 18.45 -63.99
C GLY A 43 -33.54 17.36 -63.22
N THR A 44 -32.23 17.50 -63.06
CA THR A 44 -31.41 16.51 -62.33
C THR A 44 -31.99 16.22 -60.94
N GLY A 45 -32.32 14.96 -60.67
CA GLY A 45 -32.92 14.51 -59.41
C GLY A 45 -34.46 14.39 -59.42
N LEU A 46 -35.14 14.90 -60.45
CA LEU A 46 -36.54 14.62 -60.71
C LEU A 46 -36.68 13.43 -61.66
N ASN A 47 -37.71 12.63 -61.46
CA ASN A 47 -38.16 11.56 -62.33
C ASN A 47 -39.57 11.89 -62.83
N LEU A 48 -39.78 11.85 -64.15
CA LEU A 48 -41.08 12.05 -64.77
C LEU A 48 -41.58 10.72 -65.32
N ALA A 49 -42.76 10.30 -64.88
CA ALA A 49 -43.47 9.14 -65.42
C ALA A 49 -44.87 9.57 -65.87
N GLY A 50 -45.08 9.65 -67.19
CA GLY A 50 -46.29 10.28 -67.74
C GLY A 50 -46.37 11.75 -67.32
N THR A 51 -47.39 12.10 -66.56
CA THR A 51 -47.62 13.46 -66.02
C THR A 51 -47.24 13.60 -64.54
N GLU A 52 -46.71 12.56 -63.89
CA GLU A 52 -46.29 12.62 -62.48
C GLU A 52 -44.80 12.94 -62.34
N PHE A 53 -44.49 14.08 -61.71
CA PHE A 53 -43.15 14.38 -61.20
C PHE A 53 -42.96 13.75 -59.83
N SER A 54 -41.98 12.86 -59.72
CA SER A 54 -41.51 12.29 -58.47
C SER A 54 -40.07 12.72 -58.19
N VAL A 55 -39.75 12.96 -56.93
CA VAL A 55 -38.38 12.77 -56.45
C VAL A 55 -38.25 11.29 -56.11
N ASN A 56 -37.35 10.58 -56.79
CA ASN A 56 -37.00 9.24 -56.33
C ASN A 56 -36.48 9.37 -54.90
N ASN A 57 -37.01 8.53 -53.99
CA ASN A 57 -36.50 8.45 -52.62
C ASN A 57 -34.98 8.25 -52.71
N LEU A 58 -34.18 9.01 -51.95
CA LEU A 58 -32.76 9.21 -52.25
C LEU A 58 -31.92 7.95 -51.96
N VAL A 59 -31.93 7.00 -52.91
CA VAL A 59 -31.15 5.75 -52.84
C VAL A 59 -29.71 6.03 -53.27
N GLY A 60 -28.91 6.54 -52.34
CA GLY A 60 -27.49 6.82 -52.55
C GLY A 60 -26.97 7.93 -51.64
N ASP A 61 -25.73 8.34 -51.87
CA ASP A 61 -25.14 9.50 -51.18
C ASP A 61 -25.92 10.78 -51.50
N VAL A 62 -25.99 11.68 -50.52
CA VAL A 62 -26.54 13.02 -50.69
C VAL A 62 -25.58 13.85 -51.55
N THR A 63 -25.74 13.71 -52.86
CA THR A 63 -25.00 14.47 -53.87
C THR A 63 -25.85 15.62 -54.38
N GLY A 64 -25.23 16.77 -54.58
CA GLY A 64 -25.90 17.98 -55.07
C GLY A 64 -24.90 18.97 -55.64
N PRO A 65 -25.36 20.09 -56.23
CA PRO A 65 -24.50 21.03 -56.92
C PRO A 65 -23.55 21.72 -55.93
N ILE A 66 -22.28 21.83 -56.32
CA ILE A 66 -21.15 22.38 -55.53
C ILE A 66 -21.36 23.80 -54.95
N ASN A 67 -22.41 24.50 -55.35
CA ASN A 67 -22.71 25.88 -54.99
C ASN A 67 -24.00 26.05 -54.15
N ALA A 68 -24.68 24.96 -53.76
CA ALA A 68 -25.90 25.03 -52.96
C ALA A 68 -25.89 24.06 -51.76
N THR A 69 -26.50 24.48 -50.67
CA THR A 69 -26.68 23.67 -49.46
C THR A 69 -27.63 22.51 -49.76
N VAL A 70 -27.10 21.28 -49.85
CA VAL A 70 -27.88 20.06 -50.13
C VAL A 70 -28.57 19.51 -48.87
N ILE A 71 -27.99 19.74 -47.70
CA ILE A 71 -28.52 19.40 -46.38
C ILE A 71 -28.57 20.68 -45.56
N ALA A 72 -29.75 21.12 -45.16
CA ALA A 72 -29.91 22.33 -44.34
C ALA A 72 -29.32 22.14 -42.92
N ASP A 73 -28.96 23.25 -42.27
CA ASP A 73 -28.45 23.24 -40.90
C ASP A 73 -29.40 22.50 -39.95
N ASN A 74 -28.86 21.63 -39.09
CA ASN A 74 -29.60 20.78 -38.17
C ASN A 74 -30.61 19.80 -38.83
N ALA A 75 -30.60 19.64 -40.15
CA ALA A 75 -31.54 18.74 -40.83
C ALA A 75 -31.28 17.26 -40.50
N ILE A 76 -30.05 16.87 -40.14
CA ILE A 76 -29.72 15.53 -39.66
C ILE A 76 -29.94 15.47 -38.15
N THR A 77 -31.08 14.91 -37.76
CA THR A 77 -31.41 14.58 -36.36
C THR A 77 -30.94 13.16 -36.04
N THR A 78 -30.88 12.80 -34.75
CA THR A 78 -30.51 11.44 -34.33
C THR A 78 -31.35 10.36 -35.00
N ALA A 79 -32.67 10.56 -35.13
CA ALA A 79 -33.57 9.62 -35.81
C ALA A 79 -33.33 9.45 -37.33
N LYS A 80 -32.46 10.24 -37.95
CA LYS A 80 -32.02 10.10 -39.36
C LYS A 80 -30.67 9.39 -39.49
N ILE A 81 -30.00 9.13 -38.36
CA ILE A 81 -28.78 8.34 -38.27
C ILE A 81 -29.21 6.97 -37.73
N MET A 82 -28.95 5.90 -38.47
CA MET A 82 -29.19 4.55 -37.95
C MET A 82 -28.23 4.24 -36.79
N ASP A 83 -28.66 3.40 -35.86
CA ASP A 83 -27.79 2.89 -34.80
C ASP A 83 -26.50 2.30 -35.42
N ASP A 84 -25.37 2.51 -34.74
CA ASP A 84 -24.01 2.15 -35.19
C ASP A 84 -23.54 2.73 -36.54
N ALA A 85 -24.29 3.63 -37.19
CA ALA A 85 -23.86 4.23 -38.47
C ALA A 85 -22.58 5.10 -38.36
N ILE A 86 -22.28 5.61 -37.16
CA ILE A 86 -21.09 6.42 -36.86
C ILE A 86 -20.13 5.60 -35.99
N VAL A 87 -19.40 4.68 -36.64
CA VAL A 87 -18.33 3.90 -35.98
C VAL A 87 -17.05 4.71 -35.78
N GLY A 88 -16.36 4.49 -34.67
CA GLY A 88 -15.00 4.99 -34.42
C GLY A 88 -13.92 3.92 -34.53
N GLY A 89 -12.67 4.32 -34.32
CA GLY A 89 -11.49 3.46 -34.39
C GLY A 89 -10.91 3.30 -35.80
N PRO A 90 -9.94 2.39 -35.99
CA PRO A 90 -9.17 2.28 -37.23
C PRO A 90 -10.06 2.01 -38.46
N GLY A 91 -10.12 2.98 -39.37
CA GLY A 91 -10.96 2.92 -40.58
C GLY A 91 -12.43 3.31 -40.37
N GLY A 92 -12.81 3.76 -39.17
CA GLY A 92 -14.14 4.26 -38.85
C GLY A 92 -14.46 5.64 -39.44
N LYS A 93 -15.67 6.13 -39.16
CA LYS A 93 -16.13 7.49 -39.52
C LYS A 93 -15.55 8.54 -38.58
N ILE A 94 -15.36 8.21 -37.31
CA ILE A 94 -14.59 9.02 -36.36
C ILE A 94 -13.11 8.67 -36.53
N LYS A 95 -12.29 9.66 -36.88
CA LYS A 95 -10.85 9.48 -37.11
C LYS A 95 -10.12 9.25 -35.79
N ASP A 96 -9.11 8.37 -35.80
CA ASP A 96 -8.25 8.15 -34.64
C ASP A 96 -7.68 9.47 -34.08
N ASN A 97 -7.74 9.63 -32.76
CA ASN A 97 -7.34 10.82 -32.00
C ASN A 97 -8.07 12.13 -32.38
N SER A 98 -9.23 12.08 -33.07
CA SER A 98 -10.02 13.29 -33.36
C SER A 98 -10.93 13.75 -32.23
N ILE A 99 -11.28 12.85 -31.29
CA ILE A 99 -12.04 13.20 -30.08
C ILE A 99 -11.05 13.62 -29.00
N THR A 100 -11.17 14.86 -28.56
CA THR A 100 -10.30 15.50 -27.56
C THR A 100 -11.04 15.70 -26.24
N ALA A 101 -10.32 16.13 -25.20
CA ALA A 101 -10.93 16.43 -23.91
C ALA A 101 -11.99 17.54 -23.94
N SER A 102 -11.99 18.43 -24.94
CA SER A 102 -13.04 19.44 -25.12
C SER A 102 -14.31 18.92 -25.80
N ASP A 103 -14.24 17.76 -26.45
CA ASP A 103 -15.38 17.10 -27.08
C ASP A 103 -16.13 16.17 -26.10
N LEU A 104 -15.50 15.88 -24.96
CA LEU A 104 -16.05 15.06 -23.88
C LEU A 104 -16.58 15.94 -22.74
N ALA A 105 -17.82 15.70 -22.33
CA ALA A 105 -18.38 16.37 -21.16
C ALA A 105 -17.75 15.82 -19.86
N PRO A 106 -17.65 16.61 -18.78
CA PRO A 106 -17.17 16.12 -17.49
C PRO A 106 -17.96 14.89 -17.03
N ASN A 107 -17.25 13.82 -16.67
CA ASN A 107 -17.81 12.51 -16.29
C ASN A 107 -18.59 11.77 -17.39
N SER A 108 -18.38 12.07 -18.69
CA SER A 108 -19.03 11.33 -19.78
C SER A 108 -18.42 9.96 -20.08
N VAL A 109 -17.30 9.61 -19.44
CA VAL A 109 -16.59 8.34 -19.57
C VAL A 109 -16.62 7.67 -18.19
N ASN A 110 -17.34 6.56 -18.08
CA ASN A 110 -17.52 5.79 -16.85
C ASN A 110 -16.62 4.54 -16.87
N SER A 111 -16.69 3.73 -15.81
CA SER A 111 -15.92 2.49 -15.71
C SER A 111 -16.25 1.44 -16.77
N SER A 112 -17.44 1.48 -17.40
CA SER A 112 -17.82 0.61 -18.52
C SER A 112 -17.10 0.95 -19.82
N GLU A 113 -16.61 2.19 -19.97
CA GLU A 113 -15.89 2.66 -21.15
C GLU A 113 -14.36 2.53 -20.99
N ILE A 114 -13.87 2.13 -19.80
CA ILE A 114 -12.45 1.96 -19.49
C ILE A 114 -12.14 0.47 -19.41
N ASN A 115 -11.46 -0.05 -20.45
CA ASN A 115 -11.02 -1.44 -20.49
C ASN A 115 -9.98 -1.76 -19.40
N GLU A 116 -9.85 -3.05 -19.06
CA GLU A 116 -8.80 -3.52 -18.15
C GLU A 116 -7.41 -3.12 -18.68
N ASN A 117 -6.56 -2.59 -17.79
CA ASN A 117 -5.22 -2.07 -18.10
C ASN A 117 -5.18 -0.86 -19.07
N ALA A 118 -6.31 -0.20 -19.37
CA ALA A 118 -6.34 0.99 -20.23
C ALA A 118 -5.74 2.25 -19.57
N VAL A 119 -5.58 2.26 -18.25
CA VAL A 119 -4.90 3.31 -17.49
C VAL A 119 -3.57 2.75 -16.98
N GLY A 120 -2.47 3.16 -17.61
CA GLY A 120 -1.11 2.84 -17.22
C GLY A 120 -0.40 4.00 -16.54
N THR A 121 0.93 3.93 -16.48
CA THR A 121 1.76 4.96 -15.82
C THR A 121 1.89 6.25 -16.63
N SER A 122 1.62 6.25 -17.94
CA SER A 122 1.59 7.47 -18.77
C SER A 122 0.34 8.32 -18.55
N GLU A 123 -0.75 7.69 -18.09
CA GLU A 123 -2.05 8.35 -17.85
C GLU A 123 -2.14 8.91 -16.42
N LEU A 124 -1.36 8.36 -15.49
CA LEU A 124 -1.24 8.84 -14.11
C LEU A 124 -0.12 9.87 -13.98
N LYS A 125 -0.48 11.13 -13.74
CA LYS A 125 0.48 12.21 -13.45
C LYS A 125 1.11 12.04 -12.05
N ASP A 126 2.24 12.72 -11.83
CA ASP A 126 2.84 12.86 -10.49
C ASP A 126 1.78 13.33 -9.47
N ASN A 127 1.65 12.58 -8.37
CA ASN A 127 0.66 12.79 -7.31
C ASN A 127 -0.82 12.64 -7.73
N ALA A 128 -1.13 12.03 -8.88
CA ALA A 128 -2.52 11.76 -9.29
C ALA A 128 -3.23 10.67 -8.46
N VAL A 129 -2.48 9.93 -7.62
CA VAL A 129 -3.02 8.93 -6.69
C VAL A 129 -2.85 9.47 -5.27
N GLU A 130 -3.94 9.98 -4.71
CA GLU A 130 -4.06 10.44 -3.34
C GLU A 130 -4.41 9.28 -2.38
N THR A 131 -4.28 9.50 -1.08
CA THR A 131 -4.62 8.49 -0.05
C THR A 131 -6.05 7.97 -0.20
N ASP A 132 -7.02 8.85 -0.49
CA ASP A 132 -8.43 8.48 -0.64
C ASP A 132 -8.71 7.64 -1.90
N ASN A 133 -7.78 7.59 -2.86
CA ASN A 133 -7.87 6.68 -4.00
C ASN A 133 -7.44 5.24 -3.63
N ILE A 134 -6.74 5.06 -2.51
CA ILE A 134 -6.21 3.77 -2.06
C ILE A 134 -7.06 3.27 -0.88
N MET A 135 -7.94 2.30 -1.12
CA MET A 135 -8.73 1.69 -0.04
C MET A 135 -7.84 1.03 1.03
N ASN A 136 -8.29 1.07 2.28
CA ASN A 136 -7.60 0.45 3.41
C ASN A 136 -7.21 -1.01 3.13
N GLY A 137 -5.93 -1.34 3.30
CA GLY A 137 -5.38 -2.68 3.06
C GLY A 137 -4.99 -2.96 1.60
N ASN A 138 -5.23 -2.06 0.64
CA ASN A 138 -4.85 -2.29 -0.76
C ASN A 138 -3.33 -2.28 -0.98
N VAL A 139 -2.55 -1.54 -0.20
CA VAL A 139 -1.08 -1.62 -0.20
C VAL A 139 -0.65 -2.64 0.86
N THR A 140 -0.46 -3.88 0.41
CA THR A 140 0.06 -4.98 1.25
C THR A 140 1.59 -5.01 1.22
N PRO A 141 2.27 -5.68 2.16
CA PRO A 141 3.74 -5.72 2.20
C PRO A 141 4.42 -6.22 0.92
N ILE A 142 3.77 -7.07 0.11
CA ILE A 142 4.30 -7.54 -1.19
C ILE A 142 4.20 -6.49 -2.31
N LYS A 143 3.51 -5.36 -2.06
CA LYS A 143 3.45 -4.17 -2.94
C LYS A 143 4.40 -3.05 -2.50
N ILE A 144 5.06 -3.23 -1.37
CA ILE A 144 6.18 -2.42 -0.90
C ILE A 144 7.44 -3.21 -1.27
N GLU A 145 8.51 -2.54 -1.69
CA GLU A 145 9.80 -3.21 -1.93
C GLU A 145 10.21 -3.95 -0.63
N PRO A 146 10.46 -5.27 -0.66
CA PRO A 146 10.77 -6.02 0.57
C PRO A 146 12.14 -5.62 1.14
N GLY A 147 12.21 -5.49 2.46
CA GLY A 147 13.48 -5.30 3.16
C GLY A 147 14.39 -6.54 3.07
N SER A 148 15.66 -6.33 3.40
CA SER A 148 16.60 -7.45 3.55
C SER A 148 16.26 -8.33 4.76
N SER A 149 16.88 -9.50 4.86
CA SER A 149 16.72 -10.38 6.03
C SER A 149 17.02 -9.63 7.33
N ASN A 150 16.12 -9.76 8.31
CA ASN A 150 16.21 -9.11 9.62
C ASN A 150 16.11 -7.56 9.58
N GLN A 151 15.44 -7.00 8.58
CA GLN A 151 15.06 -5.58 8.55
C GLN A 151 13.61 -5.37 8.96
N VAL A 152 13.35 -4.20 9.55
CA VAL A 152 12.02 -3.71 9.94
C VAL A 152 11.74 -2.39 9.22
N LEU A 153 10.49 -2.17 8.82
CA LEU A 153 10.06 -0.91 8.22
C LEU A 153 9.83 0.10 9.35
N THR A 154 10.56 1.21 9.32
CA THR A 154 10.50 2.26 10.33
C THR A 154 10.26 3.63 9.69
N THR A 155 9.99 4.63 10.52
CA THR A 155 10.04 6.04 10.11
C THR A 155 11.22 6.68 10.83
N ASN A 156 12.18 7.22 10.08
CA ASN A 156 13.37 7.86 10.66
C ASN A 156 13.10 9.30 11.14
N ASP A 157 14.10 9.92 11.76
CA ASP A 157 14.01 11.28 12.33
C ASP A 157 13.68 12.37 11.29
N SER A 158 13.82 12.09 10.00
CA SER A 158 13.43 13.00 8.90
C SER A 158 11.99 12.76 8.41
N GLY A 159 11.23 11.86 9.05
CA GLY A 159 9.88 11.47 8.64
C GLY A 159 9.83 10.54 7.43
N ALA A 160 10.97 10.06 6.94
CA ALA A 160 11.02 9.14 5.80
C ALA A 160 10.82 7.70 6.24
N VAL A 161 10.03 6.95 5.47
CA VAL A 161 9.83 5.51 5.67
C VAL A 161 11.02 4.76 5.08
N VAL A 162 11.70 3.97 5.91
CA VAL A 162 12.97 3.29 5.57
C VAL A 162 13.01 1.87 6.15
N TRP A 163 13.69 0.97 5.44
CA TRP A 163 14.07 -0.34 5.98
C TRP A 163 15.34 -0.21 6.81
N GLU A 164 15.25 -0.48 8.10
CA GLU A 164 16.37 -0.45 9.04
C GLU A 164 16.64 -1.87 9.56
N ASP A 165 17.90 -2.18 9.84
CA ASP A 165 18.25 -3.45 10.50
C ASP A 165 17.58 -3.52 11.87
N GLN A 166 17.04 -4.70 12.22
CA GLN A 166 16.40 -4.95 13.51
C GLN A 166 17.45 -5.03 14.63
N THR A 167 18.04 -3.89 14.96
CA THR A 167 18.90 -3.67 16.12
C THR A 167 18.01 -3.67 17.36
N ILE A 168 17.81 -4.85 17.96
CA ILE A 168 17.14 -4.92 19.25
C ILE A 168 18.07 -4.24 20.26
N ASN A 169 17.71 -3.02 20.66
CA ASN A 169 18.39 -2.28 21.72
C ASN A 169 18.02 -2.92 23.07
N THR A 170 18.42 -4.19 23.28
CA THR A 170 18.10 -5.03 24.45
C THR A 170 18.66 -4.46 25.75
N VAL A 171 19.62 -3.56 25.64
CA VAL A 171 20.43 -2.98 26.71
C VAL A 171 20.65 -1.52 26.32
N GLY A 172 20.26 -0.58 27.18
CA GLY A 172 20.52 0.84 26.95
C GLY A 172 22.01 1.16 27.02
N ALA A 173 22.44 2.20 26.29
CA ALA A 173 23.84 2.58 26.13
C ALA A 173 24.39 3.44 27.29
N GLU A 174 23.73 3.44 28.46
CA GLU A 174 24.17 4.18 29.64
C GLU A 174 25.49 3.63 30.19
N THR A 175 26.39 4.51 30.62
CA THR A 175 27.72 4.14 31.14
C THR A 175 27.70 3.30 32.43
N ASN A 176 26.54 3.15 33.05
CA ASN A 176 26.35 2.52 34.36
C ASN A 176 25.43 1.29 34.26
N ASN A 177 25.40 0.63 33.10
CA ASN A 177 24.57 -0.54 32.87
C ASN A 177 25.37 -1.83 33.20
N ASP A 178 24.99 -2.51 34.28
CA ASP A 178 25.57 -3.82 34.66
C ASP A 178 25.13 -4.96 33.71
N ILE A 179 24.26 -4.66 32.75
CA ILE A 179 23.84 -5.56 31.68
C ILE A 179 24.58 -5.18 30.40
N SER A 180 25.06 -6.17 29.66
CA SER A 180 25.73 -6.03 28.37
C SER A 180 25.07 -6.88 27.30
N VAL A 181 25.30 -6.57 26.02
CA VAL A 181 24.86 -7.42 24.90
C VAL A 181 25.89 -8.52 24.65
N GLY A 182 25.46 -9.77 24.74
CA GLY A 182 26.25 -10.92 24.29
C GLY A 182 26.37 -10.94 22.77
N ALA A 183 27.35 -11.69 22.25
CA ALA A 183 27.60 -11.83 20.81
C ALA A 183 26.43 -12.43 19.99
N ASN A 184 25.40 -12.95 20.66
CA ASN A 184 24.14 -13.43 20.07
C ASN A 184 22.97 -12.42 20.18
N GLY A 185 23.23 -11.18 20.62
CA GLY A 185 22.21 -10.14 20.85
C GLY A 185 21.41 -10.29 22.16
N GLY A 186 21.67 -11.33 22.96
CA GLY A 186 21.02 -11.53 24.26
C GLY A 186 21.60 -10.64 25.35
N ALA A 187 20.79 -10.32 26.37
CA ALA A 187 21.24 -9.59 27.55
C ALA A 187 22.04 -10.51 28.50
N PHE A 188 23.19 -10.02 28.98
CA PHE A 188 24.09 -10.71 29.91
C PHE A 188 24.37 -9.81 31.13
N TYR A 189 24.18 -10.34 32.33
CA TYR A 189 24.44 -9.65 33.60
C TYR A 189 25.67 -10.26 34.29
N GLU A 190 26.70 -9.45 34.51
CA GLU A 190 27.91 -9.88 35.23
C GLU A 190 27.79 -9.48 36.70
N SER A 191 27.56 -10.46 37.58
CA SER A 191 27.42 -10.22 39.01
C SER A 191 28.78 -9.83 39.64
N PRO A 192 28.87 -8.76 40.46
CA PRO A 192 30.06 -8.48 41.25
C PRO A 192 30.26 -9.52 42.37
N ILE A 193 29.19 -10.22 42.80
CA ILE A 193 29.30 -11.36 43.70
C ILE A 193 29.68 -12.59 42.86
N LYS A 194 30.92 -13.05 43.02
CA LYS A 194 31.49 -14.17 42.26
C LYS A 194 31.28 -15.54 42.91
N ALA A 195 31.34 -15.59 44.24
CA ALA A 195 31.07 -16.79 45.00
C ALA A 195 30.53 -16.46 46.40
N PHE A 196 29.69 -17.32 46.96
CA PHE A 196 29.30 -17.24 48.36
C PHE A 196 29.04 -18.64 48.91
N GLY A 197 29.03 -18.79 50.23
CA GLY A 197 28.68 -20.06 50.84
C GLY A 197 28.48 -20.02 52.35
N LYS A 198 27.69 -20.99 52.84
CA LYS A 198 27.55 -21.37 54.25
C LYS A 198 28.17 -22.75 54.44
N ILE A 199 29.13 -22.84 55.36
CA ILE A 199 29.95 -24.01 55.64
C ILE A 199 29.66 -24.50 57.06
N ALA A 200 29.45 -25.81 57.22
CA ALA A 200 29.22 -26.45 58.50
C ALA A 200 30.53 -26.63 59.29
N SER A 201 30.42 -26.83 60.61
CA SER A 201 31.58 -26.91 61.51
C SER A 201 32.57 -28.05 61.20
N ASN A 202 32.13 -29.12 60.53
CA ASN A 202 33.00 -30.19 60.06
C ASN A 202 33.78 -29.84 58.78
N GLY A 203 33.48 -28.72 58.12
CA GLY A 203 34.02 -28.30 56.82
C GLY A 203 33.12 -28.64 55.63
N GLY A 204 31.95 -29.26 55.84
CA GLY A 204 31.01 -29.59 54.78
C GLY A 204 30.29 -28.35 54.23
N VAL A 205 30.16 -28.26 52.91
CA VAL A 205 29.36 -27.21 52.25
C VAL A 205 27.88 -27.45 52.55
N THR A 206 27.21 -26.46 53.18
CA THR A 206 25.76 -26.52 53.45
C THR A 206 24.96 -25.92 52.29
N LYS A 207 25.41 -24.76 51.79
CA LYS A 207 24.97 -24.11 50.54
C LYS A 207 26.14 -23.30 50.02
N ALA A 208 26.44 -23.32 48.73
CA ALA A 208 27.42 -22.43 48.12
C ALA A 208 27.17 -22.29 46.61
N THR A 209 27.84 -21.31 45.99
CA THR A 209 27.98 -21.21 44.54
C THR A 209 28.50 -22.56 43.97
N PRO A 210 27.92 -23.07 42.86
CA PRO A 210 28.36 -24.33 42.25
C PRO A 210 29.87 -24.34 41.99
N GLY A 211 30.52 -25.47 42.31
CA GLY A 211 31.98 -25.64 42.16
C GLY A 211 32.81 -25.15 43.35
N VAL A 212 32.25 -24.41 44.31
CA VAL A 212 32.91 -24.18 45.61
C VAL A 212 33.09 -25.51 46.34
N THR A 213 34.30 -25.78 46.81
CA THR A 213 34.58 -26.89 47.72
C THR A 213 35.27 -26.41 48.98
N VAL A 214 35.08 -27.10 50.10
CA VAL A 214 35.75 -26.76 51.36
C VAL A 214 36.34 -28.02 51.97
N SER A 215 37.58 -27.88 52.46
CA SER A 215 38.28 -28.92 53.21
C SER A 215 38.72 -28.38 54.56
N ARG A 216 38.52 -29.14 55.63
CA ARG A 216 39.01 -28.79 56.95
C ARG A 216 40.47 -29.23 57.07
N ILE A 217 41.39 -28.28 57.20
CA ILE A 217 42.84 -28.53 57.36
C ILE A 217 43.12 -28.99 58.79
N SER A 218 42.56 -28.31 59.79
CA SER A 218 42.77 -28.64 61.20
C SER A 218 41.60 -28.13 62.06
N LYS A 219 41.71 -28.16 63.39
CA LYS A 219 40.70 -27.55 64.29
C LYS A 219 40.62 -26.05 64.01
N GLY A 220 39.44 -25.54 63.66
CA GLY A 220 39.21 -24.12 63.34
C GLY A 220 39.98 -23.59 62.12
N ARG A 221 40.43 -24.43 61.18
CA ARG A 221 41.09 -23.98 59.94
C ARG A 221 40.55 -24.74 58.74
N TYR A 222 40.06 -24.01 57.75
CA TYR A 222 39.37 -24.53 56.58
C TYR A 222 39.95 -23.88 55.32
N ARG A 223 40.14 -24.64 54.24
CA ARG A 223 40.43 -24.09 52.92
C ARG A 223 39.16 -24.10 52.10
N VAL A 224 38.75 -22.93 51.64
CA VAL A 224 37.72 -22.74 50.62
C VAL A 224 38.41 -22.68 49.27
N THR A 225 38.00 -23.53 48.34
CA THR A 225 38.45 -23.53 46.95
C THR A 225 37.30 -23.01 46.09
N LEU A 226 37.59 -22.02 45.25
CA LEU A 226 36.66 -21.38 44.33
C LEU A 226 36.57 -22.16 43.00
N PRO A 227 35.45 -22.07 42.26
CA PRO A 227 35.40 -22.57 40.89
C PRO A 227 36.42 -21.84 40.01
N ALA A 228 36.93 -22.53 38.98
CA ALA A 228 37.89 -21.94 38.05
C ALA A 228 37.29 -20.74 37.31
N GLY A 229 38.01 -19.62 37.28
CA GLY A 229 37.52 -18.37 36.67
C GLY A 229 36.47 -17.62 37.48
N ALA A 230 36.24 -17.97 38.75
CA ALA A 230 35.34 -17.20 39.62
C ALA A 230 35.84 -15.76 39.83
N VAL A 231 37.15 -15.60 39.99
CA VAL A 231 37.83 -14.33 40.26
C VAL A 231 38.99 -14.18 39.27
N SER A 232 39.35 -12.94 38.97
CA SER A 232 40.40 -12.58 38.02
C SER A 232 41.80 -12.89 38.57
N ASP A 233 42.04 -12.58 39.84
CA ASP A 233 43.34 -12.69 40.50
C ASP A 233 43.20 -13.01 42.02
N ALA A 234 44.16 -12.58 42.84
CA ALA A 234 44.21 -12.86 44.27
C ALA A 234 43.77 -11.68 45.17
N ASP A 235 43.37 -10.54 44.60
CA ASP A 235 43.08 -9.28 45.33
C ASP A 235 41.56 -9.02 45.50
N TYR A 236 40.72 -10.02 45.21
CA TYR A 236 39.26 -9.99 45.44
C TYR A 236 38.87 -9.74 46.90
N ILE A 237 37.64 -9.27 47.12
CA ILE A 237 37.11 -8.97 48.46
C ILE A 237 36.57 -10.24 49.10
N ILE A 238 37.07 -10.57 50.30
CA ILE A 238 36.54 -11.67 51.14
C ILE A 238 35.76 -11.06 52.32
N GLN A 239 34.44 -11.20 52.32
CA GLN A 239 33.60 -10.92 53.48
C GLN A 239 33.34 -12.23 54.24
N LEU A 240 33.72 -12.30 55.51
CA LEU A 240 33.48 -13.45 56.39
C LEU A 240 32.49 -13.11 57.50
N SER A 241 31.68 -14.09 57.89
CA SER A 241 30.84 -14.01 59.09
C SER A 241 30.70 -15.37 59.77
N GLN A 242 30.36 -15.37 61.05
CA GLN A 242 30.11 -16.58 61.84
C GLN A 242 29.00 -16.30 62.89
N PRO A 243 28.29 -17.32 63.38
CA PRO A 243 27.32 -17.13 64.45
C PRO A 243 28.00 -16.73 65.76
N GLY A 244 27.36 -15.84 66.51
CA GLY A 244 27.74 -15.51 67.88
C GLY A 244 27.55 -16.69 68.83
N ARG A 245 28.28 -16.68 69.96
CA ARG A 245 28.25 -17.73 70.98
C ARG A 245 27.94 -17.10 72.34
N GLY A 246 26.72 -17.32 72.85
CA GLY A 246 26.16 -16.58 73.99
C GLY A 246 26.69 -16.96 75.38
N GLY A 247 28.01 -16.95 75.59
CA GLY A 247 28.68 -17.28 76.85
C GLY A 247 28.71 -18.79 77.17
N ALA A 248 29.70 -19.35 77.86
CA ALA A 248 31.00 -18.80 78.27
C ALA A 248 32.12 -19.74 77.80
N GLY A 249 33.26 -19.18 77.39
CA GLY A 249 34.43 -19.90 76.89
C GLY A 249 34.41 -20.05 75.38
N ASN A 250 35.30 -19.32 74.69
CA ASN A 250 35.25 -19.07 73.24
C ASN A 250 33.97 -18.32 72.80
N ASP A 251 33.55 -17.36 73.62
CA ASP A 251 32.38 -16.49 73.44
C ASP A 251 32.67 -15.17 72.70
N ASP A 252 33.95 -14.83 72.50
CA ASP A 252 34.41 -13.79 71.57
C ASP A 252 35.03 -14.44 70.30
N PRO A 253 34.21 -15.03 69.41
CA PRO A 253 34.72 -15.81 68.29
C PRO A 253 35.35 -14.90 67.23
N GLY A 254 36.66 -14.98 67.07
CA GLY A 254 37.40 -14.35 65.98
C GLY A 254 37.30 -15.15 64.68
N ILE A 255 37.19 -14.46 63.55
CA ILE A 255 37.26 -15.02 62.20
C ILE A 255 38.16 -14.16 61.32
N SER A 256 39.06 -14.81 60.58
CA SER A 256 40.04 -14.16 59.69
C SER A 256 40.32 -15.06 58.50
N TYR A 257 40.66 -14.49 57.35
CA TYR A 257 41.23 -15.24 56.22
C TYR A 257 42.76 -15.19 56.20
N SER A 258 43.36 -16.06 55.39
CA SER A 258 44.79 -16.11 55.06
C SER A 258 44.98 -16.88 53.74
N ASN A 259 46.21 -16.92 53.20
CA ASN A 259 46.55 -17.70 52.01
C ASN A 259 45.58 -17.47 50.82
N GLN A 260 45.22 -16.21 50.58
CA GLN A 260 44.35 -15.83 49.46
C GLN A 260 45.08 -16.02 48.13
N THR A 261 44.40 -16.64 47.18
CA THR A 261 44.84 -16.95 45.82
C THR A 261 43.63 -16.92 44.87
N ALA A 262 43.85 -16.78 43.57
CA ALA A 262 42.79 -16.81 42.54
C ALA A 262 41.96 -18.11 42.49
N THR A 263 42.31 -19.13 43.27
CA THR A 263 41.57 -20.41 43.33
C THR A 263 41.15 -20.80 44.75
N SER A 264 41.65 -20.14 45.79
CA SER A 264 41.36 -20.53 47.18
C SER A 264 41.74 -19.47 48.21
N PHE A 265 41.16 -19.59 49.40
CA PHE A 265 41.58 -18.89 50.61
C PHE A 265 41.36 -19.78 51.82
N GLU A 266 42.03 -19.46 52.93
CA GLU A 266 41.90 -20.21 54.18
C GLU A 266 41.20 -19.40 55.27
N VAL A 267 40.06 -19.89 55.73
CA VAL A 267 39.32 -19.36 56.87
C VAL A 267 39.89 -19.94 58.16
N ILE A 268 40.19 -19.06 59.10
CA ILE A 268 40.69 -19.40 60.43
C ILE A 268 39.72 -18.86 61.48
N ILE A 269 39.27 -19.74 62.37
CA ILE A 269 38.33 -19.49 63.45
C ILE A 269 38.99 -19.89 64.77
N GLY A 270 38.87 -19.02 65.78
CA GLY A 270 39.37 -19.28 67.12
C GLY A 270 38.91 -18.20 68.08
N ASP A 271 39.14 -18.43 69.36
CA ASP A 271 38.90 -17.41 70.39
C ASP A 271 39.78 -16.18 70.13
N ASN A 272 39.22 -14.98 70.29
CA ASN A 272 39.98 -13.73 70.20
C ASN A 272 40.33 -13.28 71.62
N ASP A 273 41.50 -13.67 72.07
CA ASP A 273 41.93 -13.58 73.46
C ASP A 273 42.03 -12.13 73.96
N ASN A 274 41.11 -11.74 74.85
CA ASN A 274 41.17 -10.51 75.63
C ASN A 274 42.24 -10.59 76.74
N GLY A 275 43.49 -10.92 76.38
CA GLY A 275 44.67 -10.82 77.23
C GLY A 275 45.27 -12.11 77.81
N GLY A 276 45.31 -13.25 77.08
CA GLY A 276 45.92 -14.49 77.58
C GLY A 276 46.26 -15.54 76.50
N MET A 277 47.29 -16.37 76.75
CA MET A 277 48.00 -17.22 75.76
C MET A 277 47.20 -17.86 74.61
N ASP A 278 47.79 -17.81 73.41
CA ASP A 278 47.50 -18.57 72.17
C ASP A 278 46.03 -18.90 71.86
N ARG A 279 45.37 -17.98 71.13
CA ARG A 279 44.12 -18.15 70.34
C ARG A 279 43.63 -19.60 70.20
N HIS A 280 42.76 -20.03 71.10
CA HIS A 280 42.25 -21.39 71.11
C HIS A 280 41.34 -21.64 69.89
N ARG A 281 41.81 -22.49 68.96
CA ARG A 281 41.05 -22.82 67.75
C ARG A 281 39.86 -23.73 68.08
N PHE A 282 38.72 -23.47 67.45
CA PHE A 282 37.53 -24.32 67.54
C PHE A 282 36.82 -24.44 66.19
N ASN A 283 36.05 -25.51 66.03
CA ASN A 283 35.26 -25.72 64.83
C ASN A 283 33.94 -24.93 64.94
N SER A 284 33.57 -24.20 63.89
CA SER A 284 32.34 -23.42 63.81
C SER A 284 31.78 -23.48 62.40
N GLU A 285 30.47 -23.31 62.26
CA GLU A 285 29.95 -22.90 60.96
C GLU A 285 30.41 -21.47 60.65
N PHE A 286 30.53 -21.15 59.37
CA PHE A 286 30.84 -19.81 58.90
C PHE A 286 30.20 -19.57 57.54
N MET A 287 30.08 -18.30 57.18
CA MET A 287 29.63 -17.84 55.87
C MET A 287 30.70 -16.98 55.23
N PHE A 288 30.79 -17.02 53.90
CA PHE A 288 31.63 -16.13 53.12
C PHE A 288 30.89 -15.58 51.90
N THR A 289 31.27 -14.38 51.49
CA THR A 289 30.93 -13.76 50.20
C THR A 289 32.20 -13.26 49.56
N ILE A 290 32.38 -13.57 48.27
CA ILE A 290 33.46 -13.11 47.40
C ILE A 290 32.90 -12.07 46.45
N LEU A 291 33.52 -10.90 46.42
CA LEU A 291 33.22 -9.86 45.44
C LEU A 291 34.48 -9.54 44.63
N ASP A 292 34.30 -9.37 43.32
CA ASP A 292 35.35 -9.03 42.35
C ASP A 292 34.74 -8.11 41.28
N LEU A 293 35.53 -7.16 40.75
CA LEU A 293 35.07 -6.04 39.92
C LEU A 293 35.55 -6.16 38.46
#